data_AF-A0A2G8RK25-F1
#
_entry.id   AF-A0A2G8RK25-F1
#
_cell.length_a   1.000
_cell.length_b   1.000
_cell.length_c   1.000
_cell.angle_alpha   90.00
_cell.angle_beta   90.00
_cell.angle_gamma   90.00
#
_symmetry.space_group_name_H-M   'P 1'
#
loop_
_entity.id
_entity.type
_entity.pdbx_description
1 polymer ?
#
loop_
_entity_poly.entity_id
_entity_poly.type
_entity_poly.pdbx_seq_one_letter_code
_entity_poly.pdbx_strand_id
1 'polypeptide(L)'
;MAEVTGRPVTCSHELSARLGDPKRALNARLIGLTHRLIARAEETLCAFGVRAPMMVVRGDGALMSAAQAQQRPIETILSGTAASLVGARWLTGVRDALVADIGGNTTDIALLRDGVPLIDPAGAQVGRFRTMVEAVAMRAHGLGGDSEVQVAEGLAGSLILGSRRFGIARRWPVGLGERMARRILPRRKRRWPVWKPR
;
A
#
# COMPACT_ATOMS: atom_id res chain seq x y z
N MET A 1 -10.74 6.74 -30.62
CA MET A 1 -10.42 5.33 -30.30
C MET A 1 -11.25 4.80 -29.14
N ALA A 2 -11.27 5.45 -27.97
CA ALA A 2 -12.19 5.06 -26.88
C ALA A 2 -13.67 5.20 -27.31
N GLU A 3 -14.04 6.32 -27.95
CA GLU A 3 -15.38 6.52 -28.56
C GLU A 3 -15.76 5.48 -29.63
N VAL A 4 -14.76 4.88 -30.27
CA VAL A 4 -14.99 3.91 -31.38
C VAL A 4 -15.08 2.48 -30.84
N THR A 5 -14.37 2.17 -29.75
CA THR A 5 -14.25 0.80 -29.24
C THR A 5 -15.07 0.53 -27.98
N GLY A 6 -15.55 1.58 -27.29
CA GLY A 6 -16.23 1.46 -25.99
C GLY A 6 -15.35 0.84 -24.89
N ARG A 7 -14.04 0.74 -25.13
CA ARG A 7 -13.07 0.11 -24.22
C ARG A 7 -12.12 1.17 -23.68
N PRO A 8 -11.59 1.00 -22.45
CA PRO A 8 -10.54 1.88 -21.95
C PRO A 8 -9.30 1.80 -22.85
N VAL A 9 -8.84 2.94 -23.35
CA VAL A 9 -7.66 3.08 -24.20
C VAL A 9 -6.63 3.94 -23.49
N THR A 10 -5.35 3.64 -23.69
CA THR A 10 -4.26 4.51 -23.24
C THR A 10 -3.24 4.74 -24.35
N CYS A 11 -2.83 5.98 -24.48
CA CYS A 11 -1.75 6.39 -25.36
C CYS A 11 -0.46 6.47 -24.54
N SER A 12 0.51 5.61 -24.86
CA SER A 12 1.73 5.51 -24.06
C SER A 12 2.59 6.79 -24.04
N HIS A 13 2.41 7.70 -25.00
CA HIS A 13 3.08 9.01 -25.04
C HIS A 13 2.45 10.06 -24.11
N GLU A 14 1.17 9.91 -23.75
CA GLU A 14 0.47 10.81 -22.81
C GLU A 14 0.90 10.57 -21.34
N LEU A 15 1.58 9.46 -21.09
CA LEU A 15 2.02 9.03 -19.75
C LEU A 15 3.51 9.23 -19.52
N SER A 16 4.31 9.26 -20.58
CA SER A 16 5.76 9.46 -20.50
C SER A 16 6.32 9.93 -21.85
N ALA A 17 7.09 11.01 -21.81
CA ALA A 17 7.85 11.52 -22.95
C ALA A 17 9.10 10.66 -23.26
N ARG A 18 9.43 9.66 -22.44
CA ARG A 18 10.64 8.83 -22.60
C ARG A 18 10.38 7.65 -23.55
N LEU A 19 11.20 7.51 -24.60
CA LEU A 19 11.08 6.49 -25.66
C LEU A 19 11.36 5.05 -25.17
N GLY A 20 10.64 4.06 -25.73
CA GLY A 20 11.10 2.66 -25.83
C GLY A 20 10.89 1.69 -24.66
N ASP A 21 10.16 2.03 -23.60
CA ASP A 21 10.23 1.24 -22.36
C ASP A 21 9.13 0.14 -22.22
N PRO A 22 9.47 -1.16 -21.96
CA PRO A 22 8.49 -2.23 -21.65
C PRO A 22 7.56 -1.90 -20.46
N LYS A 23 7.91 -0.88 -19.66
CA LYS A 23 7.08 -0.30 -18.60
C LYS A 23 5.73 0.24 -19.07
N ARG A 24 5.56 0.53 -20.37
CA ARG A 24 4.29 1.00 -20.98
C ARG A 24 3.15 -0.02 -20.86
N ALA A 25 3.45 -1.32 -20.91
CA ALA A 25 2.46 -2.39 -20.80
C ALA A 25 1.83 -2.49 -19.39
N LEU A 26 2.59 -2.07 -18.35
CA LEU A 26 2.10 -2.10 -16.97
C LEU A 26 0.90 -1.17 -16.80
N ASN A 27 0.96 0.06 -17.32
CA ASN A 27 -0.15 1.01 -17.21
C ASN A 27 -1.42 0.49 -17.89
N ALA A 28 -1.30 -0.04 -19.11
CA ALA A 28 -2.44 -0.59 -19.85
C ALA A 28 -3.18 -1.69 -19.06
N ARG A 29 -2.43 -2.52 -18.31
CA ARG A 29 -3.01 -3.57 -17.46
C ARG A 29 -3.70 -3.04 -16.20
N LEU A 30 -3.27 -1.87 -15.70
CA LEU A 30 -3.87 -1.24 -14.52
C LEU A 30 -5.20 -0.56 -14.84
N ILE A 31 -5.37 0.01 -16.03
CA ILE A 31 -6.56 0.81 -16.40
C ILE A 31 -7.88 0.09 -16.12
N GLY A 32 -8.03 -1.15 -16.60
CA GLY A 32 -9.29 -1.87 -16.42
C GLY A 32 -9.62 -2.17 -14.95
N LEU A 33 -8.59 -2.35 -14.11
CA LEU A 33 -8.76 -2.58 -12.68
C LEU A 33 -9.05 -1.26 -11.95
N THR A 34 -8.25 -0.22 -12.19
CA THR A 34 -8.40 1.09 -11.57
C THR A 34 -9.73 1.73 -11.92
N HIS A 35 -10.17 1.65 -13.19
CA HIS A 35 -11.47 2.18 -13.60
C HIS A 35 -12.62 1.51 -12.86
N ARG A 36 -12.60 0.18 -12.74
CA ARG A 36 -13.62 -0.55 -11.97
C ARG A 36 -13.59 -0.19 -10.49
N LEU A 37 -12.40 -0.10 -9.89
CA LEU A 37 -12.27 0.23 -8.48
C LEU A 37 -12.78 1.64 -8.17
N ILE A 38 -12.36 2.62 -8.95
CA ILE A 38 -12.76 4.03 -8.78
C ILE A 38 -14.26 4.17 -9.01
N ALA A 39 -14.81 3.64 -10.10
CA ALA A 39 -16.24 3.74 -10.38
C ALA A 39 -17.08 3.14 -9.25
N ARG A 40 -16.68 1.96 -8.72
CA ARG A 40 -17.37 1.34 -7.59
C ARG A 40 -17.27 2.15 -6.31
N ALA A 41 -16.11 2.75 -6.04
CA ALA A 41 -15.93 3.63 -4.89
C ALA A 41 -16.82 4.89 -5.02
N GLU A 42 -16.87 5.52 -6.19
CA GLU A 42 -17.73 6.69 -6.46
C GLU A 42 -19.22 6.33 -6.30
N GLU A 43 -19.68 5.23 -6.91
CA GLU A 43 -21.05 4.72 -6.74
C GLU A 43 -21.40 4.52 -5.26
N THR A 44 -20.48 3.94 -4.50
CA THR A 44 -20.65 3.67 -3.06
C THR A 44 -20.73 4.98 -2.26
N LEU A 45 -19.84 5.93 -2.52
CA LEU A 45 -19.85 7.24 -1.87
C LEU A 45 -21.13 8.01 -2.16
N CYS A 46 -21.60 7.99 -3.41
CA CYS A 46 -22.88 8.56 -3.81
C CYS A 46 -24.06 7.91 -3.08
N ALA A 47 -24.07 6.57 -2.94
CA ALA A 47 -25.09 5.84 -2.20
C ALA A 47 -25.14 6.23 -0.71
N PHE A 48 -24.00 6.63 -0.13
CA PHE A 48 -23.91 7.19 1.22
C PHE A 48 -24.26 8.70 1.30
N GLY A 49 -24.63 9.34 0.19
CA GLY A 49 -24.95 10.77 0.14
C GLY A 49 -23.74 11.69 0.15
N VAL A 50 -22.53 11.17 -0.07
CA VAL A 50 -21.31 11.99 -0.15
C VAL A 50 -21.27 12.70 -1.51
N ARG A 51 -21.36 14.03 -1.49
CA ARG A 51 -21.35 14.89 -2.71
C ARG A 51 -19.99 15.53 -3.00
N ALA A 52 -19.00 15.30 -2.16
CA ALA A 52 -17.66 15.86 -2.34
C ALA A 52 -16.91 15.16 -3.49
N PRO A 53 -16.02 15.86 -4.21
CA PRO A 53 -15.18 15.23 -5.23
C PRO A 53 -14.33 14.09 -4.65
N MET A 54 -14.31 12.95 -5.32
CA MET A 54 -13.42 11.85 -4.95
C MET A 54 -12.00 12.17 -5.43
N MET A 55 -11.06 12.15 -4.47
CA MET A 55 -9.63 12.33 -4.71
C MET A 55 -8.88 11.03 -4.45
N VAL A 56 -7.78 10.84 -5.17
CA VAL A 56 -6.89 9.68 -5.08
C VAL A 56 -5.49 10.15 -4.73
N VAL A 57 -4.82 9.44 -3.83
CA VAL A 57 -3.43 9.72 -3.47
C VAL A 57 -2.51 9.16 -4.56
N ARG A 58 -1.54 9.97 -4.98
CA ARG A 58 -0.48 9.60 -5.91
C ARG A 58 0.69 8.94 -5.17
N GLY A 59 1.55 8.26 -5.93
CA GLY A 59 2.75 7.61 -5.42
C GLY A 59 3.77 8.55 -4.80
N ASP A 60 3.66 9.86 -5.00
CA ASP A 60 4.49 10.90 -4.40
C ASP A 60 3.83 11.58 -3.18
N GLY A 61 2.59 11.20 -2.85
CA GLY A 61 1.81 11.75 -1.74
C GLY A 61 0.92 12.94 -2.11
N ALA A 62 0.99 13.43 -3.35
CA ALA A 62 0.06 14.44 -3.84
C ALA A 62 -1.35 13.86 -4.08
N LEU A 63 -2.35 14.72 -4.24
CA LEU A 63 -3.70 14.32 -4.62
C LEU A 63 -3.95 14.54 -6.11
N MET A 64 -4.76 13.66 -6.70
CA MET A 64 -5.32 13.80 -8.05
C MET A 64 -6.81 13.47 -8.04
N SER A 65 -7.58 13.94 -9.02
CA SER A 65 -8.99 13.58 -9.11
C SER A 65 -9.18 12.12 -9.51
N ALA A 66 -10.32 11.53 -9.16
CA ALA A 66 -10.73 10.21 -9.64
C ALA A 66 -10.64 10.07 -11.17
N ALA A 67 -11.09 11.09 -11.91
CA ALA A 67 -11.01 11.13 -13.37
C ALA A 67 -9.56 11.09 -13.88
N GLN A 68 -8.65 11.85 -13.25
CA GLN A 68 -7.22 11.79 -13.62
C GLN A 68 -6.61 10.43 -13.30
N ALA A 69 -6.97 9.81 -12.17
CA ALA A 69 -6.47 8.50 -11.77
C ALA A 69 -6.94 7.38 -12.71
N GLN A 70 -8.14 7.50 -13.31
CA GLN A 70 -8.62 6.59 -14.34
C GLN A 70 -7.81 6.70 -15.65
N GLN A 71 -7.36 7.90 -16.00
CA GLN A 71 -6.53 8.14 -17.20
C GLN A 71 -5.07 7.73 -16.99
N ARG A 72 -4.54 7.94 -15.77
CA ARG A 72 -3.12 7.75 -15.43
C ARG A 72 -2.93 6.86 -14.20
N PRO A 73 -3.43 5.60 -14.23
CA PRO A 73 -3.47 4.76 -13.04
C PRO A 73 -2.08 4.42 -12.49
N ILE A 74 -1.05 4.42 -13.33
CA ILE A 74 0.33 4.22 -12.87
C ILE A 74 0.79 5.28 -11.86
N GLU A 75 0.25 6.50 -11.87
CA GLU A 75 0.58 7.55 -10.88
C GLU A 75 0.12 7.19 -9.47
N THR A 76 -0.74 6.19 -9.31
CA THR A 76 -1.24 5.70 -8.00
C THR A 76 -0.38 4.57 -7.42
N ILE A 77 0.70 4.18 -8.10
CA ILE A 77 1.64 3.16 -7.60
C ILE A 77 2.23 3.62 -6.26
N LEU A 78 2.26 2.73 -5.26
CA LEU A 78 2.77 3.04 -3.91
C LEU A 78 2.01 4.14 -3.14
N SER A 79 0.80 4.49 -3.58
CA SER A 79 -0.04 5.52 -2.96
C SER A 79 -0.36 5.27 -1.48
N GLY A 80 -0.47 4.01 -1.05
CA GLY A 80 -0.69 3.65 0.36
C GLY A 80 0.47 4.11 1.25
N THR A 81 1.70 3.72 0.92
CA THR A 81 2.89 4.15 1.65
C THR A 81 3.02 5.66 1.61
N ALA A 82 2.82 6.29 0.45
CA ALA A 82 2.87 7.75 0.32
C ALA A 82 1.86 8.45 1.25
N ALA A 83 0.62 7.95 1.34
CA ALA A 83 -0.38 8.44 2.28
C ALA A 83 0.07 8.27 3.74
N SER A 84 0.68 7.13 4.08
CA SER A 84 1.23 6.86 5.41
C SER A 84 2.34 7.85 5.79
N LEU A 85 3.25 8.23 4.88
CA LEU A 85 4.26 9.26 5.15
C LEU A 85 3.61 10.61 5.43
N VAL A 86 2.67 11.05 4.57
CA VAL A 86 1.97 12.34 4.72
C VAL A 86 1.19 12.36 6.03
N GLY A 87 0.49 11.27 6.36
CA GLY A 87 -0.24 11.12 7.61
C GLY A 87 0.68 11.13 8.84
N ALA A 88 1.79 10.40 8.80
CA ALA A 88 2.78 10.38 9.89
C ALA A 88 3.38 11.77 10.13
N ARG A 89 3.74 12.48 9.05
CA ARG A 89 4.20 13.87 9.11
C ARG A 89 3.16 14.77 9.78
N TRP A 90 1.90 14.68 9.36
CA TRP A 90 0.81 15.48 9.89
C TRP A 90 0.56 15.22 11.39
N LEU A 91 0.49 13.95 11.78
CA LEU A 91 0.15 13.54 13.15
C LEU A 91 1.28 13.80 14.15
N THR A 92 2.54 13.67 13.72
CA THR A 92 3.69 13.76 14.63
C THR A 92 4.40 15.11 14.59
N GLY A 93 4.24 15.88 13.52
CA GLY A 93 5.01 17.11 13.30
C GLY A 93 6.50 16.88 13.03
N VAL A 94 6.98 15.63 12.92
CA VAL A 94 8.39 15.28 12.67
C VAL A 94 8.73 15.49 11.19
N ARG A 95 9.83 16.20 10.91
CA ARG A 95 10.23 16.59 9.54
C ARG A 95 11.08 15.53 8.85
N ASP A 96 12.00 14.95 9.62
CA ASP A 96 12.98 13.98 9.16
C ASP A 96 12.73 12.67 9.91
N ALA A 97 12.28 11.65 9.19
CA ALA A 97 11.88 10.39 9.80
C ALA A 97 12.01 9.23 8.83
N LEU A 98 12.36 8.07 9.36
CA LEU A 98 12.08 6.81 8.72
C LEU A 98 10.67 6.37 9.12
N VAL A 99 9.81 6.15 8.14
CA VAL A 99 8.43 5.67 8.35
C VAL A 99 8.38 4.21 7.92
N ALA A 100 7.94 3.34 8.83
CA ALA A 100 7.67 1.94 8.55
C ALA A 100 6.16 1.70 8.54
N ASP A 101 5.60 1.49 7.36
CA ASP A 101 4.20 1.12 7.14
C ASP A 101 4.09 -0.41 7.12
N ILE A 102 3.54 -0.99 8.19
CA ILE A 102 3.43 -2.43 8.37
C ILE A 102 1.98 -2.84 8.12
N GLY A 103 1.74 -3.42 6.95
CA GLY A 103 0.48 -4.06 6.61
C GLY A 103 0.41 -5.53 7.04
N GLY A 104 -0.63 -6.24 6.59
CA GLY A 104 -0.75 -7.69 6.82
C GLY A 104 0.35 -8.49 6.12
N ASN A 105 0.75 -8.11 4.90
CA ASN A 105 1.69 -8.92 4.11
C ASN A 105 3.09 -8.32 3.99
N THR A 106 3.19 -7.01 4.05
CA THR A 106 4.41 -6.26 3.72
C THR A 106 4.71 -5.22 4.78
N THR A 107 5.99 -4.90 4.88
CA THR A 107 6.51 -3.75 5.60
C THR A 107 7.20 -2.87 4.59
N ASP A 108 6.64 -1.69 4.36
CA ASP A 108 7.20 -0.69 3.47
C ASP A 108 7.92 0.37 4.30
N ILE A 109 9.20 0.58 4.03
CA ILE A 109 10.04 1.53 4.75
C ILE A 109 10.42 2.66 3.81
N ALA A 110 10.13 3.90 4.20
CA ALA A 110 10.36 5.09 3.40
C ALA A 110 10.87 6.26 4.25
N LEU A 111 11.44 7.27 3.60
CA LEU A 111 12.04 8.43 4.27
C LEU A 111 11.19 9.70 4.08
N LEU A 112 10.91 10.39 5.17
CA LEU A 112 10.57 11.81 5.20
C LEU A 112 11.85 12.62 5.34
N ARG A 113 12.02 13.64 4.50
CA ARG A 113 13.09 14.63 4.61
C ARG A 113 12.48 16.02 4.50
N ASP A 114 12.88 16.92 5.40
CA ASP A 114 12.38 18.30 5.44
C ASP A 114 10.85 18.44 5.54
N GLY A 115 10.17 17.37 5.94
CA GLY A 115 8.71 17.29 6.05
C GLY A 115 7.98 16.81 4.80
N VAL A 116 8.69 16.36 3.76
CA VAL A 116 8.12 15.78 2.55
C VAL A 116 8.63 14.37 2.29
N PRO A 117 7.85 13.50 1.63
CA PRO A 117 8.34 12.19 1.19
C PRO A 117 9.54 12.33 0.26
N LEU A 118 10.59 11.53 0.49
CA LEU A 118 11.69 11.43 -0.47
C LEU A 118 11.19 10.70 -1.73
N ILE A 119 11.44 11.28 -2.90
CA ILE A 119 10.97 10.76 -4.19
C ILE A 119 12.13 10.11 -4.96
N ASP A 120 11.86 8.97 -5.59
CA ASP A 120 12.78 8.33 -6.55
C ASP A 120 12.41 8.77 -7.99
N PRO A 121 13.25 9.58 -8.66
CA PRO A 121 12.98 10.07 -10.01
C PRO A 121 13.09 8.97 -11.09
N ALA A 122 13.68 7.82 -10.77
CA ALA A 122 13.67 6.64 -11.63
C ALA A 122 12.38 5.83 -11.51
N GLY A 123 11.49 6.21 -10.58
CA GLY A 123 10.20 5.58 -10.31
C GLY A 123 10.31 4.36 -9.39
N ALA A 124 9.14 3.84 -9.00
CA ALA A 124 8.99 2.69 -8.11
C ALA A 124 9.63 1.42 -8.70
N GLN A 125 10.30 0.63 -7.86
CA GLN A 125 10.77 -0.72 -8.21
C GLN A 125 9.67 -1.75 -7.88
N VAL A 126 9.11 -2.40 -8.91
CA VAL A 126 8.10 -3.46 -8.78
C VAL A 126 8.69 -4.76 -9.32
N GLY A 127 9.10 -5.65 -8.42
CA GLY A 127 9.87 -6.85 -8.78
C GLY A 127 11.17 -6.46 -9.48
N ARG A 128 11.36 -6.90 -10.73
CA ARG A 128 12.53 -6.54 -11.57
C ARG A 128 12.32 -5.32 -12.46
N PHE A 129 11.14 -4.72 -12.45
CA PHE A 129 10.79 -3.59 -13.32
C PHE A 129 10.75 -2.28 -12.54
N ARG A 130 11.14 -1.18 -13.18
CA ARG A 130 10.91 0.19 -12.67
C ARG A 130 9.63 0.75 -13.25
N THR A 131 8.97 1.72 -12.63
CA THR A 131 7.87 2.48 -13.26
C THR A 131 8.43 3.64 -14.11
N MET A 132 7.56 4.31 -14.87
CA MET A 132 7.92 5.50 -15.65
C MET A 132 7.56 6.81 -14.96
N VAL A 133 6.91 6.73 -13.80
CA VAL A 133 6.45 7.87 -13.00
C VAL A 133 7.21 7.90 -11.69
N GLU A 134 7.50 9.11 -11.23
CA GLU A 134 8.10 9.36 -9.93
C GLU A 134 7.19 8.81 -8.82
N ALA A 135 7.80 8.29 -7.76
CA ALA A 135 7.10 7.73 -6.62
C ALA A 135 7.98 7.81 -5.38
N VAL A 136 7.42 7.58 -4.20
CA VAL A 136 8.18 7.53 -2.95
C VAL A 136 9.34 6.54 -3.05
N ALA A 137 10.51 7.01 -2.64
CA ALA A 137 11.70 6.20 -2.46
C ALA A 137 11.48 5.32 -1.22
N MET A 138 11.28 4.02 -1.45
CA MET A 138 10.98 3.07 -0.39
C MET A 138 11.62 1.71 -0.62
N ARG A 139 11.65 0.91 0.44
CA ARG A 139 12.03 -0.49 0.41
C ARG A 139 10.93 -1.35 1.02
N ALA A 140 10.43 -2.29 0.23
CA ALA A 140 9.44 -3.25 0.65
C ALA A 140 10.09 -4.53 1.17
N HIS A 141 9.62 -5.01 2.31
CA HIS A 141 9.93 -6.32 2.85
C HIS A 141 8.68 -7.17 2.88
N GLY A 142 8.77 -8.43 2.44
CA GLY A 142 7.64 -9.39 2.43
C GLY A 142 7.28 -9.95 3.81
N LEU A 143 7.48 -9.13 4.85
CA LEU A 143 7.14 -9.44 6.22
C LEU A 143 6.05 -8.46 6.66
N GLY A 144 4.96 -8.96 7.20
CA GLY A 144 3.85 -8.16 7.73
C GLY A 144 3.19 -8.86 8.90
N GLY A 145 2.01 -8.40 9.29
CA GLY A 145 1.24 -8.97 10.39
C GLY A 145 0.85 -10.45 10.22
N ASP A 146 0.72 -10.93 8.98
CA ASP A 146 0.26 -12.26 8.60
C ASP A 146 1.42 -13.23 8.24
N SER A 147 2.67 -12.81 8.47
CA SER A 147 3.85 -13.63 8.22
C SER A 147 3.87 -14.87 9.10
N GLU A 148 4.10 -16.03 8.50
CA GLU A 148 4.22 -17.29 9.21
C GLU A 148 5.44 -17.27 10.15
N VAL A 149 5.21 -17.66 11.41
CA VAL A 149 6.26 -17.92 12.39
C VAL A 149 6.55 -19.41 12.41
N GLN A 150 7.78 -19.80 12.11
CA GLN A 150 8.27 -21.17 12.21
C GLN A 150 9.27 -21.26 13.36
N VAL A 151 9.28 -22.40 14.05
CA VAL A 151 10.36 -22.73 14.99
C VAL A 151 11.42 -23.49 14.20
N ALA A 152 12.65 -22.99 14.19
CA ALA A 152 13.74 -23.69 13.52
C ALA A 152 14.06 -24.98 14.27
N GLU A 153 14.38 -26.04 13.52
CA GLU A 153 14.83 -27.29 14.11
C GLU A 153 16.22 -27.11 14.75
N GLY A 154 16.37 -27.52 16.01
CA GLY A 154 17.62 -27.45 16.76
C GLY A 154 17.43 -27.16 18.25
N LEU A 155 18.46 -27.45 19.05
CA LEU A 155 18.46 -27.29 20.51
C LEU A 155 18.31 -25.83 20.99
N ALA A 156 18.60 -24.86 20.11
CA ALA A 156 18.60 -23.43 20.44
C ALA A 156 17.21 -22.77 20.33
N GLY A 157 16.20 -23.44 19.77
CA GLY A 157 14.80 -22.94 19.72
C GLY A 157 14.64 -21.56 19.06
N SER A 158 15.29 -21.31 17.93
CA SER A 158 15.16 -20.03 17.21
C SER A 158 13.84 -19.94 16.44
N LEU A 159 13.35 -18.71 16.23
CA LEU A 159 12.15 -18.42 15.45
C LEU A 159 12.53 -17.83 14.09
N ILE A 160 11.89 -18.32 13.04
CA ILE A 160 12.04 -17.85 11.67
C ILE A 160 10.71 -17.24 11.22
N LEU A 161 10.75 -16.01 10.71
CA LEU A 161 9.62 -15.40 10.03
C LEU A 161 9.73 -15.72 8.53
N GLY A 162 8.81 -16.53 8.04
CA GLY A 162 8.76 -16.93 6.64
C GLY A 162 7.99 -15.94 5.77
N SER A 163 8.30 -15.95 4.47
CA SER A 163 7.50 -15.26 3.43
C SER A 163 6.20 -16.00 3.09
N ARG A 164 5.95 -17.15 3.72
CA ARG A 164 4.69 -17.89 3.64
C ARG A 164 3.62 -17.16 4.42
N ARG A 165 2.41 -17.20 3.86
CA ARG A 165 1.28 -16.34 4.26
C ARG A 165 0.16 -17.19 4.85
N PHE A 166 -0.34 -16.81 6.01
CA PHE A 166 -1.68 -17.22 6.43
C PHE A 166 -2.63 -16.11 6.01
N GLY A 167 -3.30 -16.24 4.86
CA GLY A 167 -4.32 -15.26 4.49
C GLY A 167 -5.39 -15.15 5.58
N ILE A 168 -5.96 -13.96 5.77
CA ILE A 168 -7.03 -13.63 6.75
C ILE A 168 -8.17 -14.67 6.79
N ALA A 169 -8.39 -15.42 5.70
CA ALA A 169 -9.38 -16.50 5.63
C ALA A 169 -9.06 -17.74 6.49
N ARG A 170 -7.80 -17.95 6.90
CA ARG A 170 -7.46 -18.97 7.91
C ARG A 170 -7.56 -18.33 9.28
N ARG A 171 -8.77 -18.34 9.82
CA ARG A 171 -9.14 -17.87 11.16
C ARG A 171 -8.06 -18.27 12.16
N TRP A 172 -7.34 -17.27 12.70
CA TRP A 172 -6.47 -17.47 13.85
C TRP A 172 -7.31 -18.15 14.94
N PRO A 173 -6.90 -19.30 15.50
CA PRO A 173 -7.72 -19.96 16.51
C PRO A 173 -7.96 -18.98 17.65
N VAL A 174 -9.24 -18.71 17.93
CA VAL A 174 -9.67 -17.74 18.94
C VAL A 174 -8.86 -17.96 20.22
N GLY A 175 -8.25 -16.88 20.74
CA GLY A 175 -7.39 -16.92 21.93
C GLY A 175 -5.90 -17.19 21.68
N LEU A 176 -5.41 -17.36 20.46
CA LEU A 176 -3.95 -17.52 20.22
C LEU A 176 -3.18 -16.22 20.55
N GLY A 177 -3.76 -15.04 20.30
CA GLY A 177 -3.21 -13.76 20.79
C GLY A 177 -3.11 -13.71 22.32
N GLU A 178 -4.14 -14.17 23.03
CA GLU A 178 -4.11 -14.25 24.50
C GLU A 178 -3.12 -15.30 25.01
N ARG A 179 -2.98 -16.44 24.33
CA ARG A 179 -2.02 -17.50 24.68
C ARG A 179 -0.57 -17.04 24.47
N MET A 180 -0.27 -16.33 23.38
CA MET A 180 1.05 -15.76 23.13
C MET A 180 1.37 -14.63 24.13
N ALA A 181 0.42 -13.72 24.38
CA ALA A 181 0.57 -12.68 25.40
C ALA A 181 0.80 -13.27 26.81
N ARG A 182 0.14 -14.38 27.14
CA ARG A 182 0.37 -15.12 28.40
C ARG A 182 1.73 -15.83 28.48
N ARG A 183 2.47 -15.96 27.37
CA ARG A 183 3.78 -16.61 27.35
C ARG A 183 4.92 -15.60 27.30
N ILE A 184 4.71 -14.44 26.68
CA ILE A 184 5.73 -13.42 26.42
C ILE A 184 5.65 -12.26 27.43
N LEU A 185 4.47 -11.87 27.90
CA LEU A 185 4.31 -10.73 28.80
C LEU A 185 4.26 -11.13 30.29
N PRO A 186 4.97 -10.42 31.18
CA PRO A 186 4.88 -10.62 32.62
C PRO A 186 3.44 -10.38 33.10
N ARG A 187 3.00 -11.14 34.12
CA ARG A 187 1.58 -11.26 34.55
C ARG A 187 0.84 -9.93 34.71
N ARG A 188 1.53 -8.84 35.08
CA ARG A 188 0.95 -7.50 35.26
C ARG A 188 0.49 -6.80 33.98
N LYS A 189 0.99 -7.17 32.78
CA LYS A 189 0.66 -6.49 31.51
C LYS A 189 -0.35 -7.25 30.63
N ARG A 190 -1.08 -8.23 31.19
CA ARG A 190 -1.92 -9.18 30.42
C ARG A 190 -3.37 -8.72 30.18
N ARG A 191 -3.76 -7.50 30.57
CA ARG A 191 -5.10 -6.97 30.31
C ARG A 191 -5.08 -6.07 29.08
N TRP A 192 -5.61 -6.57 27.97
CA TRP A 192 -5.97 -5.73 26.82
C TRP A 192 -7.42 -5.23 27.00
N PRO A 193 -7.75 -3.98 26.63
CA PRO A 193 -9.13 -3.52 26.62
C PRO A 193 -9.91 -4.32 25.57
N VAL A 194 -10.96 -5.03 26.04
CA VAL A 194 -11.89 -5.75 25.17
C VAL A 194 -12.72 -4.71 24.42
N TRP A 195 -12.55 -4.63 23.10
CA TRP A 195 -13.40 -3.84 22.23
C TRP A 195 -14.76 -4.53 22.16
N LYS A 196 -15.79 -3.95 22.80
CA LYS A 196 -17.18 -4.41 22.65
C LYS A 196 -17.79 -3.69 21.44
N PRO A 197 -18.32 -4.40 20.45
CA PRO A 197 -19.06 -3.77 19.37
C PRO A 197 -20.35 -3.16 19.95
N ARG A 198 -20.69 -1.94 19.49
CA ARG A 198 -22.04 -1.37 19.62
C ARG A 198 -22.88 -1.84 18.44
#